data_AF-A0A656JLV1-F1
#
_entry.id   AF-A0A656JLV1-F1
#
_cell.length_a   1.000
_cell.length_b   1.000
_cell.length_c   1.000
_cell.angle_alpha   90.00
_cell.angle_beta   90.00
_cell.angle_gamma   90.00
#
_symmetry.space_group_name_H-M   'P 1'
#
loop_
_entity.id
_entity.type
_entity.pdbx_description
1 polymer ?
#
loop_
_entity_poly.entity_id
_entity_poly.type
_entity_poly.pdbx_seq_one_letter_code
_entity_poly.pdbx_strand_id
1 'polypeptide(L)'
;QYSREERERVNVVGLSMPLPLFDRNQGNVLAASRRADQSRDLRNAVELKLRTQTQSALDQWSTAAQEVESFNKVILPAAQSAVDTATRGFEMGKFGFLEVLDAQRTLISARSQYLESLATATEARVAIERIHGDLNRFSFTP
;
A
#
# COMPACT_ATOMS: atom_id res chain seq x y z
N GLN A 1 43.72 4.95 93.01
CA GLN A 1 44.56 5.16 91.81
C GLN A 1 43.86 4.50 90.63
N TYR A 2 43.91 5.17 89.47
CA TYR A 2 43.55 4.73 88.11
C TYR A 2 44.01 3.28 87.83
N SER A 3 43.40 2.44 86.99
CA SER A 3 43.08 2.67 85.57
C SER A 3 42.25 1.49 85.02
N ARG A 4 41.12 1.80 84.37
CA ARG A 4 40.85 1.69 82.92
C ARG A 4 40.40 0.32 82.40
N GLU A 5 39.10 0.31 82.07
CA GLU A 5 38.54 -0.16 80.81
C GLU A 5 38.71 -1.65 80.51
N GLU A 6 37.78 -2.44 81.05
CA GLU A 6 37.29 -3.63 80.35
C GLU A 6 36.75 -3.20 78.98
N ARG A 7 37.62 -3.29 77.98
CA ARG A 7 37.20 -3.25 76.58
C ARG A 7 36.76 -4.66 76.22
N GLU A 8 35.52 -4.99 76.56
CA GLU A 8 34.86 -6.12 75.95
C GLU A 8 34.66 -5.78 74.47
N ARG A 9 35.52 -6.31 73.61
CA ARG A 9 35.38 -6.16 72.16
C ARG A 9 34.34 -7.16 71.68
N VAL A 10 33.09 -6.71 71.63
CA VAL A 10 32.04 -7.48 70.95
C VAL A 10 32.19 -7.27 69.44
N ASN A 11 32.72 -8.28 68.76
CA ASN A 11 32.73 -8.32 67.30
C ASN A 11 31.40 -8.86 66.80
N VAL A 12 30.48 -7.96 66.45
CA VAL A 12 29.22 -8.33 65.81
C VAL A 12 29.44 -8.40 64.30
N VAL A 13 29.17 -9.56 63.70
CA VAL A 13 29.06 -9.72 62.24
C VAL A 13 27.58 -9.87 61.91
N GLY A 14 26.99 -8.84 61.33
CA GLY A 14 25.61 -8.88 60.84
C GLY A 14 25.58 -9.31 59.37
N LEU A 15 24.91 -10.41 59.04
CA LEU A 15 24.49 -10.69 57.67
C LEU A 15 23.13 -10.01 57.45
N SER A 16 23.06 -9.01 56.57
CA SER A 16 21.78 -8.45 56.11
C SER A 16 21.35 -9.19 54.85
N MET A 17 20.17 -9.82 54.89
CA MET A 17 19.47 -10.27 53.69
C MET A 17 18.29 -9.32 53.47
N PRO A 18 18.31 -8.45 52.44
CA PRO A 18 17.14 -7.67 52.10
C PRO A 18 16.06 -8.63 51.60
N LEU A 19 14.98 -8.78 52.38
CA LEU A 19 13.77 -9.47 51.92
C LEU A 19 12.89 -8.44 51.21
N PRO A 20 12.74 -8.50 49.87
CA PRO A 20 11.91 -7.54 49.14
C PRO A 20 10.44 -7.89 49.38
N LEU A 21 9.85 -7.35 50.45
CA LEU A 21 8.45 -7.60 50.80
C LEU A 21 7.46 -6.88 49.87
N PHE A 22 7.92 -5.87 49.11
CA PHE A 22 7.05 -4.99 48.31
C PHE A 22 7.45 -4.85 46.83
N ASP A 23 8.55 -5.47 46.38
CA ASP A 23 9.05 -5.30 45.01
C ASP A 23 8.55 -6.43 44.08
N ARG A 24 7.23 -6.48 43.88
CA ARG A 24 6.58 -7.59 43.15
C ARG A 24 6.75 -7.53 41.62
N ASN A 25 7.63 -6.65 41.08
CA ASN A 25 7.84 -6.46 39.63
C ASN A 25 6.54 -6.26 38.81
N GLN A 26 5.41 -5.96 39.46
CA GLN A 26 4.08 -5.92 38.84
C GLN A 26 4.00 -4.86 37.74
N GLY A 27 4.73 -3.75 37.90
CA GLY A 27 4.85 -2.71 36.87
C GLY A 27 5.60 -3.18 35.63
N ASN A 28 6.68 -3.95 35.79
CA ASN A 28 7.45 -4.50 34.66
C ASN A 28 6.65 -5.59 33.92
N VAL A 29 5.95 -6.46 34.65
CA VAL A 29 5.07 -7.48 34.09
C VAL A 29 3.88 -6.83 33.35
N LEU A 30 3.26 -5.81 33.95
CA LEU A 30 2.19 -5.05 33.31
C LEU A 30 2.69 -4.33 32.05
N ALA A 31 3.88 -3.69 32.10
CA ALA A 31 4.48 -3.05 30.94
C ALA A 31 4.83 -4.04 29.83
N ALA A 32 5.30 -5.25 30.17
CA ALA A 32 5.55 -6.32 29.21
C ALA A 32 4.24 -6.82 28.56
N SER A 33 3.19 -7.04 29.36
CA SER A 33 1.85 -7.39 28.85
C SER A 33 1.31 -6.32 27.90
N ARG A 34 1.40 -5.04 28.29
CA ARG A 34 0.96 -3.90 27.46
C ARG A 34 1.73 -3.84 26.14
N ARG A 35 3.04 -4.09 26.13
CA ARG A 35 3.85 -4.15 24.90
C ARG A 35 3.46 -5.33 24.00
N ALA A 36 3.11 -6.47 24.59
CA ALA A 36 2.64 -7.64 23.85
C ALA A 36 1.27 -7.36 23.21
N ASP A 37 0.34 -6.73 23.95
CA ASP A 37 -0.97 -6.33 23.44
C ASP A 37 -0.83 -5.27 22.33
N GLN A 38 0.00 -4.25 22.53
CA GLN A 38 0.31 -3.26 21.50
C GLN A 38 0.85 -3.92 20.22
N SER A 39 1.72 -4.92 20.36
CA SER A 39 2.31 -5.63 19.22
C SER A 39 1.27 -6.47 18.47
N ARG A 40 0.30 -7.06 19.18
CA ARG A 40 -0.84 -7.77 18.59
C ARG A 40 -1.76 -6.81 17.82
N ASP A 41 -2.06 -5.66 18.41
CA ASP A 41 -2.89 -4.64 17.76
C ASP A 41 -2.22 -4.10 16.49
N LEU A 42 -0.91 -3.82 16.54
CA LEU A 42 -0.13 -3.43 15.36
C LEU A 42 -0.15 -4.50 14.28
N ARG A 43 0.00 -5.78 14.65
CA ARG A 43 -0.10 -6.89 13.69
C ARG A 43 -1.47 -6.95 13.01
N ASN A 44 -2.54 -6.90 13.80
CA ASN A 44 -3.91 -6.94 13.27
C ASN A 44 -4.19 -5.74 12.35
N ALA A 45 -3.72 -4.55 12.73
CA ALA A 45 -3.85 -3.34 11.91
C ALA A 45 -3.10 -3.46 10.58
N VAL A 46 -1.90 -4.04 10.58
CA VAL A 46 -1.12 -4.29 9.36
C VAL A 46 -1.81 -5.33 8.47
N GLU A 47 -2.33 -6.42 9.03
CA GLU A 47 -3.06 -7.44 8.26
C GLU A 47 -4.32 -6.85 7.60
N LEU A 48 -5.12 -6.10 8.36
CA LEU A 48 -6.31 -5.44 7.82
C LEU A 48 -5.94 -4.45 6.71
N LYS A 49 -4.90 -3.63 6.93
CA LYS A 49 -4.41 -2.69 5.92
C LYS A 49 -3.98 -3.41 4.65
N LEU A 50 -3.25 -4.52 4.76
CA LEU A 50 -2.78 -5.29 3.61
C LEU A 50 -3.95 -5.87 2.81
N ARG A 51 -4.96 -6.42 3.48
CA ARG A 51 -6.18 -6.93 2.83
C ARG A 51 -6.91 -5.82 2.08
N THR A 52 -7.13 -4.67 2.72
CA THR A 52 -7.81 -3.54 2.09
C THR A 52 -7.02 -2.98 0.90
N GLN A 53 -5.68 -2.87 1.02
CA GLN A 53 -4.82 -2.43 -0.08
C GLN A 53 -4.87 -3.40 -1.25
N THR A 54 -4.87 -4.71 -0.99
CA THR A 54 -4.96 -5.74 -2.02
C THR A 54 -6.28 -5.66 -2.78
N GLN A 55 -7.40 -5.59 -2.05
CA GLN A 55 -8.72 -5.51 -2.66
C GLN A 55 -8.85 -4.25 -3.52
N SER A 56 -8.45 -3.09 -2.98
CA SER A 56 -8.49 -1.83 -3.71
C SER A 56 -7.64 -1.85 -4.98
N ALA A 57 -6.45 -2.47 -4.94
CA ALA A 57 -5.58 -2.57 -6.10
C ALA A 57 -6.16 -3.51 -7.18
N LEU A 58 -6.81 -4.61 -6.76
CA LEU A 58 -7.49 -5.53 -7.67
C LEU A 58 -8.68 -4.86 -8.37
N ASP A 59 -9.50 -4.12 -7.63
CA ASP A 59 -10.67 -3.43 -8.17
C ASP A 59 -10.24 -2.33 -9.17
N GLN A 60 -9.18 -1.58 -8.84
CA GLN A 60 -8.59 -0.58 -9.74
C GLN A 60 -8.06 -1.22 -11.03
N TRP A 61 -7.33 -2.33 -10.91
CA TRP A 61 -6.80 -3.03 -12.08
C TRP A 61 -7.92 -3.59 -12.97
N SER A 62 -8.93 -4.22 -12.38
CA SER A 62 -10.09 -4.74 -13.13
C SER A 62 -10.83 -3.63 -13.87
N THR A 63 -11.04 -2.48 -13.22
CA THR A 63 -11.73 -1.33 -13.82
C THR A 63 -10.92 -0.77 -14.99
N ALA A 64 -9.64 -0.50 -14.78
CA ALA A 64 -8.76 0.03 -15.81
C ALA A 64 -8.61 -0.93 -17.00
N ALA A 65 -8.56 -2.25 -16.76
CA ALA A 65 -8.54 -3.23 -17.83
C ALA A 65 -9.81 -3.23 -18.68
N GLN A 66 -10.99 -3.09 -18.07
CA GLN A 66 -12.27 -2.97 -18.79
C GLN A 66 -12.37 -1.67 -19.59
N GLU A 67 -11.79 -0.58 -19.07
CA GLU A 67 -11.75 0.71 -19.75
C GLU A 67 -10.88 0.66 -21.01
N VAL A 68 -9.65 0.12 -20.90
CA VAL A 68 -8.75 -0.13 -22.04
C VAL A 68 -9.45 -0.96 -23.11
N GLU A 69 -10.17 -2.01 -22.71
CA GLU A 69 -10.90 -2.87 -23.64
C GLU A 69 -12.05 -2.12 -24.35
N SER A 70 -12.76 -1.26 -23.62
CA SER A 70 -13.84 -0.43 -24.17
C SER A 70 -13.31 0.57 -25.20
N PHE A 71 -12.17 1.21 -24.92
CA PHE A 71 -11.51 2.07 -25.88
C PHE A 71 -11.11 1.32 -27.16
N ASN A 72 -10.51 0.14 -27.01
CA ASN A 72 -10.02 -0.66 -28.13
C ASN A 72 -11.15 -1.20 -29.02
N LYS A 73 -12.24 -1.69 -28.40
CA LYS A 73 -13.34 -2.33 -29.13
C LYS A 73 -14.43 -1.39 -29.62
N VAL A 74 -14.67 -0.27 -28.94
CA VAL A 74 -15.84 0.57 -29.17
C VAL A 74 -15.44 1.98 -29.57
N ILE A 75 -14.68 2.67 -28.71
CA ILE A 75 -14.48 4.13 -28.85
C ILE A 75 -13.53 4.46 -30.00
N LEU A 76 -12.36 3.80 -30.08
CA LEU A 76 -11.39 4.05 -31.14
C LEU A 76 -11.92 3.68 -32.53
N PRO A 77 -12.56 2.51 -32.73
CA PRO A 77 -13.16 2.17 -34.02
C PRO A 77 -14.29 3.14 -34.42
N ALA A 78 -15.14 3.54 -33.47
CA ALA A 78 -16.21 4.50 -33.76
C ALA A 78 -15.66 5.88 -34.15
N ALA A 79 -14.65 6.38 -33.43
CA ALA A 79 -14.01 7.66 -33.75
C ALA A 79 -13.29 7.61 -35.11
N GLN A 80 -12.64 6.50 -35.46
CA GLN A 80 -12.03 6.32 -36.77
C GLN A 80 -13.10 6.32 -37.87
N SER A 81 -14.20 5.58 -37.69
CA SER A 81 -15.31 5.55 -38.63
C SER A 81 -15.95 6.93 -38.82
N ALA A 82 -15.99 7.76 -37.77
CA ALA A 82 -16.47 9.13 -37.85
C ALA A 82 -15.56 9.99 -38.76
N VAL A 83 -14.24 9.87 -38.61
CA VAL A 83 -13.27 10.55 -39.51
C VAL A 83 -13.45 10.09 -40.95
N ASP A 84 -13.58 8.79 -41.19
CA ASP A 84 -13.75 8.23 -42.53
C ASP A 84 -15.06 8.69 -43.18
N THR A 85 -16.12 8.83 -42.37
CA THR A 85 -17.43 9.31 -42.83
C THR A 85 -17.41 10.81 -43.11
N ALA A 86 -16.80 11.60 -42.23
CA ALA A 86 -16.64 13.04 -42.41
C ALA A 86 -15.81 13.34 -43.68
N THR A 87 -14.72 12.61 -43.88
CA THR A 87 -13.83 12.76 -45.04
C THR A 87 -14.58 12.47 -46.34
N ARG A 88 -15.29 11.33 -46.42
CA ARG A 88 -16.12 11.01 -47.60
C ARG A 88 -17.24 12.02 -47.82
N GLY A 89 -17.88 12.50 -46.75
CA GLY A 89 -18.90 13.55 -46.84
C GLY A 89 -18.35 14.86 -47.40
N PHE A 90 -17.13 15.23 -47.02
CA PHE A 90 -16.43 16.39 -47.55
C PHE A 90 -16.06 16.23 -49.03
N GLU A 91 -15.53 15.07 -49.43
CA GLU A 91 -15.24 14.74 -50.83
C GLU A 91 -16.50 14.79 -51.73
N MET A 92 -17.65 14.43 -51.16
CA MET A 92 -18.96 14.51 -51.83
C MET A 92 -19.62 15.90 -51.75
N GLY A 93 -18.98 16.88 -51.10
CA GLY A 93 -19.53 18.23 -50.89
C GLY A 93 -20.73 18.29 -49.93
N LYS A 94 -21.00 17.21 -49.19
CA LYS A 94 -22.10 17.11 -48.21
C LYS A 94 -21.73 17.68 -46.84
N PHE A 95 -20.43 17.70 -46.53
CA PHE A 95 -19.87 18.17 -45.26
C PHE A 95 -18.79 19.22 -45.51
N GLY A 96 -18.61 20.12 -44.54
CA GLY A 96 -17.56 21.14 -44.56
C GLY A 96 -16.23 20.59 -44.05
N PHE A 97 -15.11 21.23 -44.43
CA PHE A 97 -13.78 20.84 -43.96
C PHE A 97 -13.64 20.89 -42.43
N LEU A 98 -14.36 21.80 -41.76
CA LEU A 98 -14.37 21.91 -40.31
C LEU A 98 -14.92 20.65 -39.62
N GLU A 99 -15.88 19.95 -40.24
CA GLU A 99 -16.45 18.71 -39.68
C GLU A 99 -15.43 17.57 -39.74
N VAL A 100 -14.58 17.53 -40.78
CA VAL A 100 -13.44 16.60 -40.86
C VAL A 100 -12.45 16.88 -39.75
N LEU A 101 -12.10 18.15 -39.52
CA LEU A 101 -11.18 18.54 -38.44
C LEU A 101 -11.74 18.21 -37.05
N ASP A 102 -13.04 18.39 -36.83
CA ASP A 102 -13.67 18.04 -35.55
C ASP A 102 -13.67 16.52 -35.30
N ALA A 103 -13.96 15.72 -36.34
CA ALA A 103 -13.86 14.27 -36.26
C ALA A 103 -12.40 13.82 -35.98
N GLN A 104 -11.42 14.43 -36.64
CA GLN A 104 -10.00 14.14 -36.40
C GLN A 104 -9.59 14.51 -34.97
N ARG A 105 -10.04 15.67 -34.48
CA ARG A 105 -9.81 16.10 -33.09
C ARG A 105 -10.40 15.08 -32.10
N THR A 106 -11.60 14.58 -32.37
CA THR A 106 -12.25 13.56 -31.54
C THR A 106 -11.45 12.26 -31.52
N LEU A 107 -10.96 11.78 -32.67
CA LEU A 107 -10.11 10.60 -32.75
C LEU A 107 -8.79 10.77 -31.98
N ILE A 108 -8.15 11.93 -32.09
CA ILE A 108 -6.92 12.22 -31.35
C ILE A 108 -7.20 12.22 -29.84
N SER A 109 -8.29 12.86 -29.40
CA SER A 109 -8.69 12.86 -27.99
C SER A 109 -8.96 11.45 -27.46
N ALA A 110 -9.68 10.61 -28.23
CA ALA A 110 -9.93 9.22 -27.87
C ALA A 110 -8.63 8.40 -27.76
N ARG A 111 -7.66 8.64 -28.64
CA ARG A 111 -6.32 8.00 -28.54
C ARG A 111 -5.56 8.44 -27.30
N SER A 112 -5.62 9.72 -26.95
CA SER A 112 -4.99 10.21 -25.71
C SER A 112 -5.60 9.56 -24.47
N GLN A 113 -6.93 9.48 -24.38
CA GLN A 113 -7.63 8.84 -23.26
C GLN A 113 -7.36 7.33 -23.18
N TYR A 114 -7.25 6.65 -24.32
CA TYR A 114 -6.83 5.25 -24.36
C TYR A 114 -5.43 5.04 -23.77
N LEU A 115 -4.47 5.89 -24.13
CA LEU A 115 -3.11 5.79 -23.60
C LEU A 115 -3.06 6.07 -22.09
N GLU A 116 -3.85 7.01 -21.61
CA GLU A 116 -4.00 7.28 -20.18
C GLU A 116 -4.60 6.06 -19.44
N SER A 117 -5.66 5.47 -19.99
CA SER A 117 -6.27 4.25 -19.44
C SER A 117 -5.28 3.09 -19.38
N LEU A 118 -4.44 2.95 -20.42
CA LEU A 118 -3.40 1.94 -20.47
C LEU A 118 -2.30 2.17 -19.42
N ALA A 119 -1.92 3.43 -19.19
CA ALA A 119 -1.00 3.81 -18.13
C ALA A 119 -1.57 3.46 -16.76
N THR A 120 -2.82 3.84 -16.47
CA THR A 120 -3.51 3.52 -15.22
C THR A 120 -3.63 2.00 -14.99
N ALA A 121 -3.96 1.22 -16.03
CA ALA A 121 -4.01 -0.24 -15.92
C ALA A 121 -2.63 -0.83 -15.59
N THR A 122 -1.57 -0.28 -16.17
CA THR A 122 -0.19 -0.70 -15.93
C THR A 122 0.23 -0.35 -14.49
N GLU A 123 -0.07 0.85 -14.01
CA GLU A 123 0.19 1.28 -12.64
C GLU A 123 -0.54 0.42 -11.61
N ALA A 124 -1.83 0.13 -11.85
CA ALA A 124 -2.61 -0.74 -10.98
C ALA A 124 -2.02 -2.16 -10.91
N ARG A 125 -1.53 -2.69 -12.04
CA ARG A 125 -0.82 -3.98 -12.09
C ARG A 125 0.45 -3.96 -11.23
N VAL A 126 1.27 -2.92 -11.38
CA VAL A 126 2.50 -2.74 -10.58
C VAL A 126 2.18 -2.58 -9.08
N ALA A 127 1.06 -1.93 -8.73
CA ALA A 127 0.62 -1.79 -7.35
C ALA A 127 0.30 -3.15 -6.70
N ILE A 128 -0.34 -4.06 -7.44
CA ILE A 128 -0.62 -5.43 -6.98
C ILE A 128 0.70 -6.20 -6.78
N GLU A 129 1.63 -6.12 -7.74
CA GLU A 129 2.95 -6.74 -7.65
C GLU A 129 3.73 -6.26 -6.42
N ARG A 130 3.67 -4.97 -6.11
CA ARG A 130 4.32 -4.40 -4.90
C ARG A 130 3.74 -4.93 -3.59
N ILE A 131 2.43 -5.16 -3.53
CA ILE A 131 1.74 -5.66 -2.32
C ILE A 131 2.10 -7.12 -2.02
N HIS A 132 2.23 -7.94 -3.06
CA HIS A 132 2.59 -9.35 -2.92
C HIS A 132 4.09 -9.57 -2.75
N GLY A 133 4.89 -8.52 -2.96
CA GLY A 133 6.34 -8.60 -3.08
C GLY A 133 6.73 -9.09 -4.47
N ASP A 134 7.93 -8.70 -4.89
CA ASP A 134 8.52 -9.16 -6.13
C ASP A 134 8.46 -10.70 -6.21
N LEU A 135 7.58 -11.25 -7.05
CA LEU A 135 7.47 -12.70 -7.25
C LEU A 135 8.79 -13.29 -7.75
N ASN A 136 9.68 -12.44 -8.30
CA ASN A 136 11.02 -12.79 -8.73
C ASN A 136 11.98 -13.05 -7.53
N ARG A 137 11.62 -12.65 -6.30
CA ARG A 137 12.36 -13.07 -5.08
C ARG A 137 12.04 -14.49 -4.64
N PHE A 138 10.96 -15.11 -5.16
CA PHE A 138 10.58 -16.49 -4.87
C PHE A 138 10.96 -17.47 -5.98
N SER A 139 11.52 -17.01 -7.12
CA SER A 139 12.19 -17.91 -8.06
C SER A 139 13.57 -18.28 -7.49
N PHE A 140 13.56 -19.30 -6.62
CA PHE A 140 14.76 -20.05 -6.28
C PHE A 140 15.18 -20.82 -7.54
N THR A 141 16.17 -20.30 -8.26
CA THR A 141 16.86 -21.09 -9.29
C THR A 141 17.60 -22.23 -8.57
N PRO A 142 17.42 -23.50 -8.95
CA PRO A 142 18.14 -24.63 -8.36
C PRO A 142 19.65 -24.57 -8.63
#